data_AF-A0A8T4XDW1-F1
#
_entry.id   AF-A0A8T4XDW1-F1
#
_cell.length_a   1.000
_cell.length_b   1.000
_cell.length_c   1.000
_cell.angle_alpha   90.00
_cell.angle_beta   90.00
_cell.angle_gamma   90.00
#
_symmetry.space_group_name_H-M   'P 1'
#
loop_
_entity.id
_entity.type
_entity.pdbx_description
1 polymer ?
#
loop_
_entity_poly.entity_id
_entity_poly.type
_entity_poly.pdbx_seq_one_letter_code
_entity_poly.pdbx_strand_id
1 'polypeptide(L)' 'MMKCQHGEVELLGEQRGERSVNKYFRCLKCGNILILSEDNVLYEVPKSQ' A
#
# COMPACT_ATOMS: atom_id res chain seq x y z
N MET A 1 17.01 10.05 9.08
CA MET A 1 16.01 8.97 8.97
C MET A 1 15.96 8.52 7.52
N MET A 2 16.27 7.25 7.24
CA MET A 2 16.22 6.70 5.88
C MET A 2 14.76 6.45 5.50
N LYS A 3 14.31 6.93 4.34
CA LYS A 3 12.96 6.62 3.83
C LYS A 3 12.89 5.11 3.54
N CYS A 4 11.82 4.44 3.99
CA CYS A 4 11.60 3.04 3.71
C CYS A 4 11.44 2.83 2.18
N GLN A 5 12.13 1.82 1.64
CA GLN A 5 12.07 1.47 0.21
C GLN A 5 10.92 0.51 -0.12
N HIS A 6 10.18 0.04 0.89
CA HIS A 6 9.01 -0.85 0.74
C HIS A 6 9.26 -2.14 -0.06
N GLY A 7 10.50 -2.67 -0.05
CA GLY A 7 10.85 -3.86 -0.83
C GLY A 7 10.26 -5.20 -0.34
N GLU A 8 9.65 -5.22 0.84
CA GLU A 8 8.97 -6.40 1.40
C GLU A 8 7.59 -6.00 1.91
N VAL A 9 6.55 -6.58 1.30
CA VAL A 9 5.14 -6.23 1.55
C VAL A 9 4.26 -7.48 1.59
N GLU A 10 3.21 -7.45 2.41
CA GLU A 10 2.11 -8.42 2.39
C GLU A 10 0.89 -7.82 1.68
N LEU A 11 0.19 -8.60 0.85
CA LEU A 11 -1.11 -8.21 0.31
C LEU A 11 -2.17 -8.35 1.40
N LEU A 12 -2.85 -7.26 1.73
CA LEU A 12 -3.97 -7.24 2.67
C LEU A 12 -5.31 -7.51 1.99
N GLY A 13 -5.44 -7.12 0.73
CA GLY A 13 -6.64 -7.35 -0.06
C GLY A 13 -6.79 -6.39 -1.23
N GLU A 14 -7.94 -6.51 -1.89
CA GLU A 14 -8.31 -5.70 -3.04
C GLU A 14 -9.71 -5.10 -2.82
N GLN A 15 -9.87 -3.81 -3.13
CA GLN A 15 -11.18 -3.16 -3.22
C GLN A 15 -11.50 -2.95 -4.69
N ARG A 16 -12.66 -3.45 -5.13
CA ARG A 16 -13.15 -3.30 -6.51
C ARG A 16 -14.34 -2.34 -6.50
N GLY A 17 -14.19 -1.18 -7.12
CA GLY A 17 -15.27 -0.28 -7.47
C GLY A 17 -15.88 -0.63 -8.83
N GLU A 18 -16.89 0.12 -9.27
CA GLU A 18 -17.56 -0.12 -10.58
C GLU A 18 -16.61 -0.03 -11.77
N ARG A 19 -15.54 0.77 -11.68
CA ARG A 19 -14.58 0.99 -12.76
C ARG A 19 -13.12 0.91 -12.32
N SER A 20 -12.84 0.65 -11.04
CA SER A 20 -11.49 0.70 -10.51
C SER A 20 -11.16 -0.40 -9.52
N VAL A 21 -9.88 -0.75 -9.43
CA VAL A 21 -9.36 -1.68 -8.43
C VAL A 21 -8.21 -1.04 -7.64
N ASN A 22 -8.33 -1.05 -6.32
CA ASN A 22 -7.25 -0.68 -5.41
C ASN A 22 -6.70 -1.93 -4.72
N LYS A 23 -5.39 -2.11 -4.73
CA LYS A 23 -4.69 -3.16 -3.97
C LYS A 23 -4.05 -2.57 -2.73
N TYR A 24 -4.28 -3.20 -1.59
CA TYR A 24 -3.78 -2.78 -0.30
C TYR A 24 -2.67 -3.71 0.12
N PHE A 25 -1.51 -3.13 0.44
CA PHE A 25 -0.37 -3.86 0.96
C PHE A 25 0.07 -3.28 2.29
N ARG A 26 0.65 -4.10 3.16
CA ARG A 26 1.37 -3.61 4.34
C ARG A 26 2.85 -3.84 4.13
N CYS A 27 3.67 -2.80 4.34
CA CYS A 27 5.11 -2.97 4.38
C CYS A 27 5.51 -3.72 5.66
N LEU A 28 6.23 -4.82 5.51
CA LEU A 28 6.69 -5.62 6.65
C LEU A 28 7.83 -4.96 7.42
N LYS A 29 8.49 -3.94 6.84
CA LYS A 29 9.61 -3.22 7.47
C LYS A 29 9.16 -2.05 8.35
N CYS A 30 8.23 -1.24 7.86
CA CYS A 30 7.78 -0.04 8.56
C CYS A 30 6.32 -0.10 9.05
N GLY A 31 5.54 -1.08 8.58
CA GLY A 31 4.14 -1.24 8.93
C GLY A 31 3.17 -0.31 8.19
N ASN A 32 3.66 0.59 7.32
CA ASN A 32 2.81 1.48 6.55
C ASN A 32 1.93 0.71 5.58
N ILE A 33 0.74 1.26 5.32
CA ILE A 33 -0.18 0.74 4.33
C ILE A 33 0.11 1.42 2.99
N LEU A 34 0.26 0.60 1.97
CA LEU A 34 0.50 1.04 0.60
C LEU A 34 -0.74 0.71 -0.22
N ILE A 35 -1.27 1.68 -0.94
CA ILE A 35 -2.45 1.53 -1.77
C ILE A 35 -2.03 1.75 -3.22
N LEU A 36 -2.08 0.70 -4.02
CA LEU A 36 -1.79 0.76 -5.45
C LEU A 36 -3.12 0.82 -6.21
N SER A 37 -3.38 1.95 -6.86
CA SER A 37 -4.51 2.07 -7.78
C SER A 37 -4.20 1.40 -9.11
N GLU A 38 -5.24 1.15 -9.91
CA GLU A 38 -5.11 0.62 -11.26
C GLU A 38 -4.30 1.52 -12.21
N ASP A 39 -4.31 2.84 -11.98
CA ASP A 39 -3.54 3.83 -12.73
C ASP A 39 -2.05 3.84 -12.36
N ASN A 40 -1.57 2.83 -11.62
CA ASN A 40 -0.21 2.70 -11.08
C ASN A 40 0.20 3.85 -10.15
N VAL A 41 -0.75 4.50 -9.49
CA VAL A 41 -0.46 5.49 -8.45
C VAL A 41 -0.34 4.78 -7.10
N LEU A 42 0.77 5.03 -6.41
CA LEU A 42 1.04 4.47 -5.08
C LEU A 42 0.79 5.53 -4.00
N TYR A 43 -0.16 5.26 -3.11
CA TYR A 43 -0.40 6.06 -1.92
C TYR A 43 0.18 5.37 -0.69
N GLU A 44 0.75 6.15 0.23
CA GLU A 44 1.32 5.66 1.47
C GLU A 44 0.55 6.25 2.66
N VAL A 45 0.00 5.37 3.50
CA VAL A 45 -0.64 5.73 4.75
C VAL A 45 0.27 5.26 5.89
N PRO A 46 0.84 6.19 6.67
CA PRO A 46 1.65 5.84 7.82
C PRO A 46 0.87 4.95 8.79
N LYS A 47 1.54 3.95 9.38
CA LYS A 47 0.96 3.25 10.52
C LYS A 47 0.71 4.27 11.64
N SER A 48 -0.54 4.56 11.95
CA SER A 48 -0.88 5.35 13.14
C SER A 48 -0.31 4.64 14.37
N GLN A 49 0.45 5.38 15.18
CA GLN A 49 0.97 4.90 16.46
C GLN A 49 -0.16 4.59 17.44
#